data_AF-A0A2G6EYT2-F1
#
_entry.id   AF-A0A2G6EYT2-F1
#
_cell.length_a   1.000
_cell.length_b   1.000
_cell.length_c   1.000
_cell.angle_alpha   90.00
_cell.angle_beta   90.00
_cell.angle_gamma   90.00
#
_symmetry.space_group_name_H-M   'P 1'
#
loop_
_entity.id
_entity.type
_entity.pdbx_description
1 polymer ?
#
loop_
_entity_poly.entity_id
_entity_poly.type
_entity_poly.pdbx_seq_one_letter_code
_entity_poly.pdbx_strand_id
1 'polypeptide(L)'
;MESWTHSIDIINRLKKKWDNGDILRSVLEEDDTFYFKMKLRAPLTSELSVRIDEIIEWIQHLKNNDKVAKGYGYTLIEKEVKFRSIGRNSIPTHAVVENVEDALKLLKKFSDVRKFRSISNVFLNTWEGNERLFEWIRKYPFKLMDKIGDESDKFITVIRWFEEHSNHNMYIRQLDIPKVDTKFIEKNKSILGELFDIILPEENIDIDKKNFEDRFYLKKKPNMVRFRLLDSNDSNYKFSDMSVPLEEFANWNNDISTVFFTENEINFLSFPNIKNSLVIFGVGYKANILKEVKWLNNKIVYYWGDIDTHGFNILSMVRGFIPNVKSLLMTEDILMSYKHLWVREDKKYMSFIKNLTKEESDLVIKLQNDDLGINVRLEQERVGFHKVSDSLKILDVRYE
;
A
#
# COMPACT_ATOMS: atom_id res chain seq x y z
N MET A 1 4.33 16.23 42.96
CA MET A 1 3.14 16.94 43.42
C MET A 1 2.11 16.87 42.31
N GLU A 2 0.98 16.20 42.53
CA GLU A 2 -0.05 16.13 41.49
C GLU A 2 -0.78 17.48 41.40
N SER A 3 -0.92 18.00 40.18
CA SER A 3 -1.67 19.24 39.93
C SER A 3 -3.18 18.98 40.03
N TRP A 4 -3.91 19.89 40.70
CA TRP A 4 -5.38 19.86 40.73
C TRP A 4 -5.96 20.02 39.32
N THR A 5 -7.17 19.48 39.10
CA THR A 5 -7.81 19.51 37.78
C THR A 5 -8.39 20.90 37.49
N HIS A 6 -7.99 21.52 36.38
CA HIS A 6 -8.55 22.80 35.92
C HIS A 6 -9.54 22.59 34.75
N SER A 7 -10.25 23.64 34.35
CA SER A 7 -11.22 23.60 33.24
C SER A 7 -10.61 23.08 31.93
N ILE A 8 -9.34 23.40 31.66
CA ILE A 8 -8.61 22.91 30.49
C ILE A 8 -8.45 21.38 30.48
N ASP A 9 -8.32 20.73 31.64
CA ASP A 9 -8.19 19.28 31.74
C ASP A 9 -9.51 18.57 31.38
N ILE A 10 -10.64 19.19 31.73
CA ILE A 10 -11.98 18.72 31.36
C ILE A 10 -12.13 18.79 29.83
N ILE A 11 -11.75 19.93 29.22
CA ILE A 11 -11.75 20.12 27.77
C ILE A 11 -10.81 19.13 27.09
N ASN A 12 -9.61 18.90 27.63
CA ASN A 12 -8.66 17.93 27.08
C ASN A 12 -9.19 16.49 27.12
N ARG A 13 -9.94 16.11 28.18
CA ARG A 13 -10.59 14.80 28.26
C ARG A 13 -11.76 14.68 27.28
N LEU A 14 -12.56 15.73 27.10
CA LEU A 14 -13.58 15.79 26.06
C LEU A 14 -12.97 15.72 24.65
N LYS A 15 -11.83 16.38 24.43
CA LYS A 15 -11.10 16.31 23.17
C LYS A 15 -10.65 14.89 22.86
N LYS A 16 -10.19 14.12 23.85
CA LYS A 16 -9.90 12.69 23.63
C LYS A 16 -11.13 11.88 23.21
N LYS A 17 -12.31 12.17 23.76
CA LYS A 17 -13.57 11.55 23.31
C LYS A 17 -13.92 11.95 21.87
N TRP A 18 -13.71 13.22 21.52
CA TRP A 18 -13.82 13.68 20.14
C TRP A 18 -12.87 12.92 19.22
N ASP A 19 -11.57 12.89 19.53
CA ASP A 19 -10.53 12.25 18.70
C ASP A 19 -10.77 10.74 18.52
N ASN A 20 -11.42 10.09 19.49
CA ASN A 20 -11.85 8.67 19.40
C ASN A 20 -13.16 8.46 18.63
N GLY A 21 -13.84 9.55 18.23
CA GLY A 21 -15.11 9.53 17.50
C GLY A 21 -16.35 9.31 18.37
N ASP A 22 -16.23 9.30 19.70
CA ASP A 22 -17.36 9.03 20.61
C ASP A 22 -18.52 10.02 20.40
N ILE A 23 -18.18 11.31 20.29
CA ILE A 23 -19.17 12.38 20.13
C ILE A 23 -19.88 12.26 18.78
N LEU A 24 -19.16 11.89 17.72
CA LEU A 24 -19.73 11.71 16.38
C LEU A 24 -20.64 10.48 16.33
N ARG A 25 -20.34 9.42 17.09
CA ARG A 25 -21.23 8.26 17.22
C ARG A 25 -22.55 8.60 17.90
N SER A 26 -22.54 9.29 19.04
CA SER A 26 -23.78 9.74 19.68
C SER A 26 -24.59 10.70 18.77
N VAL A 27 -23.90 11.51 17.97
CA VAL A 27 -24.57 12.34 16.95
C VAL A 27 -25.26 11.50 15.88
N LEU A 28 -24.64 10.40 15.45
CA LEU A 28 -25.15 9.50 14.40
C LEU A 28 -26.34 8.66 14.89
N GLU A 29 -26.27 8.17 16.12
CA GLU A 29 -27.28 7.32 16.75
C GLU A 29 -28.55 8.11 17.14
N GLU A 30 -28.49 9.45 17.05
CA GLU A 30 -29.55 10.38 17.48
C GLU A 30 -30.03 10.10 18.91
N ASP A 31 -29.13 9.58 19.74
CA ASP A 31 -29.45 9.15 21.06
C ASP A 31 -29.13 10.26 22.07
N ASP A 32 -30.11 10.66 22.88
CA ASP A 32 -29.92 11.61 23.98
C ASP A 32 -29.09 11.01 25.13
N THR A 33 -28.33 9.94 24.87
CA THR A 33 -27.57 9.18 25.88
C THR A 33 -26.19 9.76 26.13
N PHE A 34 -25.75 10.74 25.32
CA PHE A 34 -24.43 11.34 25.50
C PHE A 34 -24.28 11.90 26.92
N TYR A 35 -23.41 11.26 27.69
CA TYR A 35 -23.13 11.65 29.06
C TYR A 35 -21.64 11.54 29.34
N PHE A 36 -21.02 12.66 29.71
CA PHE A 36 -19.63 12.70 30.10
C PHE A 36 -19.50 13.10 31.56
N LYS A 37 -18.97 12.21 32.39
CA LYS A 37 -18.64 12.48 33.79
C LYS A 37 -17.15 12.25 34.03
N MET A 38 -16.50 13.25 34.59
CA MET A 38 -15.08 13.21 34.92
C MET A 38 -14.86 13.52 36.40
N LYS A 39 -14.10 12.66 37.08
CA LYS A 39 -13.62 12.92 38.44
C LYS A 39 -12.55 14.00 38.39
N LEU A 40 -12.69 15.02 39.25
CA LEU A 40 -11.72 16.10 39.42
C LEU A 40 -10.69 15.68 40.46
N ARG A 41 -9.40 15.92 40.18
CA ARG A 41 -8.36 15.89 41.22
C ARG A 41 -8.53 17.14 42.07
N ALA A 42 -9.25 16.98 43.17
CA ALA A 42 -9.53 18.02 44.14
C ALA A 42 -8.46 18.03 45.26
N PRO A 43 -8.31 19.15 45.98
CA PRO A 43 -7.40 19.26 47.12
C PRO A 43 -7.66 18.17 48.19
N LEU A 44 -6.59 17.63 48.76
CA LEU A 44 -6.67 16.68 49.87
C LEU A 44 -7.01 17.40 51.18
N THR A 45 -7.63 16.69 52.13
CA THR A 45 -7.98 17.24 53.45
C THR A 45 -6.79 17.86 54.19
N SER A 46 -5.58 17.35 53.97
CA SER A 46 -4.32 17.88 54.52
C SER A 46 -3.85 19.20 53.89
N GLU A 47 -4.25 19.49 52.64
CA GLU A 47 -3.91 20.73 51.93
C GLU A 47 -4.87 21.88 52.30
N LEU A 48 -6.07 21.53 52.75
CA LEU A 48 -7.16 22.46 53.06
C LEU A 48 -6.84 23.47 54.17
N SER A 49 -5.91 23.17 55.08
CA SER A 49 -5.53 24.09 56.17
C SER A 49 -4.30 24.95 55.83
N VAL A 50 -3.59 24.63 54.75
CA VAL A 50 -2.28 25.24 54.41
C VAL A 50 -2.38 26.13 53.17
N ARG A 51 -3.27 25.82 52.23
CA ARG A 51 -3.37 26.48 50.91
C ARG A 51 -4.78 26.99 50.61
N ILE A 52 -5.44 27.60 51.61
CA ILE A 52 -6.87 27.99 51.54
C ILE A 52 -7.14 28.92 50.36
N ASP A 53 -6.31 29.97 50.18
CA ASP A 53 -6.50 30.96 49.12
C ASP A 53 -6.42 30.32 47.72
N GLU A 54 -5.42 29.46 47.50
CA GLU A 54 -5.26 28.73 46.24
C GLU A 54 -6.44 27.79 45.95
N ILE A 55 -7.06 27.21 46.99
CA ILE A 55 -8.24 26.36 46.85
C ILE A 55 -9.46 27.20 46.45
N ILE A 56 -9.64 28.37 47.06
CA ILE A 56 -10.73 29.29 46.73
C ILE A 56 -10.58 29.76 45.27
N GLU A 57 -9.37 30.16 44.86
CA GLU A 57 -9.08 30.54 43.48
C GLU A 57 -9.35 29.39 42.49
N TRP A 58 -8.95 28.17 42.85
CA TRP A 58 -9.21 26.98 42.04
C TRP A 58 -10.72 26.69 41.88
N ILE A 59 -11.49 26.76 42.96
CA ILE A 59 -12.96 26.60 42.93
C ILE A 59 -13.60 27.68 42.07
N GLN A 60 -13.23 28.95 42.27
CA GLN A 60 -13.74 30.08 41.50
C GLN A 60 -13.41 29.93 40.02
N HIS A 61 -12.17 29.51 39.69
CA HIS A 61 -11.78 29.26 38.31
C HIS A 61 -12.64 28.17 37.65
N LEU A 62 -12.97 27.08 38.36
CA LEU A 62 -13.87 26.06 37.84
C LEU A 62 -15.30 26.57 37.65
N LYS A 63 -15.83 27.34 38.61
CA LYS A 63 -17.20 27.91 38.54
C LYS A 63 -17.34 28.97 37.46
N ASN A 64 -16.36 29.86 37.30
CA ASN A 64 -16.36 30.88 36.24
C ASN A 64 -16.31 30.28 34.82
N ASN A 65 -15.99 28.98 34.71
CA ASN A 65 -15.95 28.25 33.46
C ASN A 65 -17.04 27.18 33.32
N ASP A 66 -17.93 27.04 34.30
CA ASP A 66 -19.02 26.08 34.27
C ASP A 66 -20.24 26.60 33.49
N LYS A 67 -21.25 25.72 33.36
CA LYS A 67 -22.48 25.98 32.63
C LYS A 67 -23.31 27.11 33.23
N VAL A 68 -23.28 27.32 34.55
CA VAL A 68 -24.02 28.39 35.22
C VAL A 68 -23.42 29.74 34.84
N ALA A 69 -22.10 29.86 34.83
CA ALA A 69 -21.43 31.11 34.49
C ALA A 69 -21.44 31.42 32.98
N LYS A 70 -21.26 30.40 32.13
CA LYS A 70 -21.13 30.58 30.67
C LYS A 70 -22.43 30.40 29.88
N GLY A 71 -23.45 29.82 30.50
CA GLY A 71 -24.68 29.39 29.82
C GLY A 71 -24.53 28.10 29.00
N TYR A 72 -23.35 27.46 29.01
CA TYR A 72 -23.07 26.19 28.34
C TYR A 72 -21.85 25.49 28.95
N GLY A 73 -21.71 24.18 28.70
CA GLY A 73 -20.53 23.40 29.06
C GLY A 73 -20.78 22.41 30.18
N TYR A 74 -19.90 22.37 31.19
CA TYR A 74 -19.99 21.37 32.26
C TYR A 74 -20.69 21.92 33.51
N THR A 75 -21.40 21.05 34.22
CA THR A 75 -21.92 21.29 35.57
C THR A 75 -21.00 20.62 36.60
N LEU A 76 -20.75 21.28 37.73
CA LEU A 76 -19.94 20.73 38.81
C LEU A 76 -20.80 19.95 39.81
N ILE A 77 -20.40 18.73 40.13
CA ILE A 77 -20.96 17.98 41.27
C ILE A 77 -20.10 18.30 42.49
N GLU A 78 -20.69 19.01 43.45
CA GLU A 78 -20.03 19.36 44.69
C GLU A 78 -20.33 18.34 45.80
N LYS A 79 -19.38 18.18 46.72
CA LYS A 79 -19.56 17.37 47.94
C LYS A 79 -19.28 18.23 49.15
N GLU A 80 -20.17 18.17 50.15
CA GLU A 80 -19.92 18.81 51.44
C GLU A 80 -18.75 18.15 52.16
N VAL A 81 -17.83 18.97 52.65
CA VAL A 81 -16.73 18.57 53.52
C VAL A 81 -16.83 19.36 54.81
N LYS A 82 -16.76 18.67 55.95
CA LYS A 82 -16.76 19.31 57.29
C LYS A 82 -15.33 19.72 57.64
N PHE A 83 -15.10 21.03 57.83
CA PHE A 83 -13.81 21.56 58.27
C PHE A 83 -13.82 21.75 59.79
N ARG A 84 -12.73 21.35 60.46
CA ARG A 84 -12.57 21.57 61.92
C ARG A 84 -12.38 23.06 62.28
N SER A 85 -11.93 23.90 61.34
CA SER A 85 -11.57 25.30 61.56
C SER A 85 -12.34 26.34 60.72
N ILE A 86 -13.08 25.94 59.67
CA ILE A 86 -13.66 26.88 58.66
C ILE A 86 -15.15 26.57 58.34
N GLY A 87 -15.85 25.76 59.16
CA GLY A 87 -17.27 25.46 58.94
C GLY A 87 -17.57 24.46 57.81
N ARG A 88 -18.77 24.51 57.21
CA ARG A 88 -19.19 23.62 56.11
C ARG A 88 -18.83 24.28 54.77
N ASN A 89 -18.01 23.64 53.94
CA ASN A 89 -17.78 24.10 52.56
C ASN A 89 -18.00 22.95 51.58
N SER A 90 -18.45 23.30 50.37
CA SER A 90 -18.69 22.36 49.27
C SER A 90 -17.53 22.40 48.30
N ILE A 91 -16.93 21.24 48.00
CA ILE A 91 -15.80 21.13 47.07
C ILE A 91 -16.27 20.44 45.78
N PRO A 92 -15.96 20.97 44.59
CA PRO A 92 -16.20 20.29 43.32
C PRO A 92 -15.45 18.95 43.25
N THR A 93 -16.16 17.86 43.00
CA THR A 93 -15.58 16.51 42.91
C THR A 93 -15.65 15.92 41.52
N HIS A 94 -16.65 16.31 40.72
CA HIS A 94 -16.80 15.86 39.34
C HIS A 94 -17.27 17.01 38.45
N ALA A 95 -16.94 16.93 37.17
CA ALA A 95 -17.56 17.73 36.12
C ALA A 95 -18.41 16.81 35.23
N VAL A 96 -19.60 17.29 34.87
CA VAL A 96 -20.56 16.57 34.02
C VAL A 96 -20.93 17.41 32.81
N VAL A 97 -20.87 16.83 31.61
CA VAL A 97 -21.46 17.38 30.40
C VAL A 97 -22.61 16.46 29.98
N GLU A 98 -23.81 17.03 29.99
CA GLU A 98 -25.08 16.27 29.91
C GLU A 98 -25.60 16.07 28.49
N ASN A 99 -25.09 16.83 27.53
CA ASN A 99 -25.54 16.77 26.15
C ASN A 99 -24.39 17.08 25.17
N VAL A 100 -24.58 16.67 23.93
CA VAL A 100 -23.62 16.89 22.85
C VAL A 100 -23.41 18.38 22.58
N GLU A 101 -24.45 19.21 22.65
CA GLU A 101 -24.37 20.64 22.32
C GLU A 101 -23.35 21.36 23.22
N ASP A 102 -23.39 21.11 24.52
CA ASP A 102 -22.44 21.64 25.50
C ASP A 102 -21.01 21.17 25.22
N ALA A 103 -20.82 19.89 24.86
CA ALA A 103 -19.52 19.37 24.45
C ALA A 103 -18.99 20.06 23.18
N LEU A 104 -19.86 20.29 22.19
CA LEU A 104 -19.48 20.96 20.94
C LEU A 104 -19.15 22.44 21.14
N LYS A 105 -19.84 23.15 22.04
CA LYS A 105 -19.49 24.54 22.41
C LYS A 105 -18.12 24.60 23.08
N LEU A 106 -17.85 23.69 24.02
CA LEU A 106 -16.53 23.61 24.69
C LEU A 106 -15.40 23.29 23.70
N LEU A 107 -15.64 22.41 22.73
CA LEU A 107 -14.64 21.99 21.75
C LEU A 107 -14.57 22.87 20.49
N LYS A 108 -15.56 23.74 20.27
CA LYS A 108 -15.75 24.55 19.06
C LYS A 108 -15.87 23.70 17.78
N LYS A 109 -16.71 22.65 17.82
CA LYS A 109 -16.81 21.61 16.75
C LYS A 109 -18.15 21.53 16.01
N PHE A 110 -18.98 22.58 16.06
CA PHE A 110 -20.26 22.60 15.34
C PHE A 110 -20.15 22.50 13.82
N SER A 111 -19.13 23.11 13.21
CA SER A 111 -18.89 23.00 11.77
C SER A 111 -18.62 21.56 11.35
N ASP A 112 -17.74 20.88 12.09
CA ASP A 112 -17.33 19.50 11.82
C ASP A 112 -18.52 18.55 11.96
N VAL A 113 -19.34 18.73 13.01
CA VAL A 113 -20.56 17.93 13.21
C VAL A 113 -21.61 18.18 12.14
N ARG A 114 -21.80 19.42 11.70
CA ARG A 114 -22.70 19.73 10.58
C ARG A 114 -22.26 19.05 9.30
N LYS A 115 -20.95 19.08 9.00
CA LYS A 115 -20.36 18.37 7.85
C LYS A 115 -20.56 16.86 7.97
N PHE A 116 -20.24 16.27 9.12
CA PHE A 116 -20.47 14.85 9.38
C PHE A 116 -21.93 14.45 9.15
N ARG A 117 -22.89 15.14 9.79
CA ARG A 117 -24.32 14.87 9.61
C ARG A 117 -24.74 14.98 8.15
N SER A 118 -24.31 16.03 7.46
CA SER A 118 -24.63 16.21 6.05
C SER A 118 -24.18 15.03 5.20
N ILE A 119 -22.92 14.61 5.34
CA ILE A 119 -22.37 13.50 4.55
C ILE A 119 -23.02 12.17 4.95
N SER A 120 -23.13 11.89 6.25
CA SER A 120 -23.77 10.67 6.77
C SER A 120 -25.20 10.53 6.26
N ASN A 121 -26.00 11.60 6.33
CA ASN A 121 -27.39 11.58 5.87
C ASN A 121 -27.48 11.34 4.36
N VAL A 122 -26.61 11.97 3.56
CA VAL A 122 -26.62 11.73 2.11
C VAL A 122 -26.29 10.26 1.81
N PHE A 123 -25.28 9.67 2.46
CA PHE A 123 -24.95 8.25 2.27
C PHE A 123 -26.09 7.33 2.74
N LEU A 124 -26.57 7.50 3.97
CA LEU A 124 -27.61 6.64 4.55
C LEU A 124 -28.94 6.75 3.79
N ASN A 125 -29.30 7.93 3.29
CA ASN A 125 -30.49 8.10 2.44
C ASN A 125 -30.29 7.51 1.04
N THR A 126 -29.06 7.51 0.51
CA THR A 126 -28.78 6.96 -0.83
C THR A 126 -28.88 5.44 -0.84
N TRP A 127 -28.47 4.77 0.25
CA TRP A 127 -28.54 3.33 0.46
C TRP A 127 -29.36 3.00 1.71
N GLU A 128 -30.63 3.43 1.70
CA GLU A 128 -31.56 3.26 2.81
C GLU A 128 -31.68 1.78 3.22
N GLY A 129 -31.66 1.53 4.53
CA GLY A 129 -31.75 0.17 5.09
C GLY A 129 -30.43 -0.62 5.09
N ASN A 130 -29.32 -0.07 4.59
CA ASN A 130 -28.02 -0.75 4.65
C ASN A 130 -27.38 -0.62 6.06
N GLU A 131 -27.65 -1.60 6.93
CA GLU A 131 -27.10 -1.67 8.29
C GLU A 131 -25.57 -1.72 8.32
N ARG A 132 -24.94 -2.36 7.34
CA ARG A 132 -23.47 -2.46 7.24
C ARG A 132 -22.83 -1.09 6.98
N LEU A 133 -23.48 -0.26 6.16
CA LEU A 133 -23.04 1.11 5.90
C LEU A 133 -23.17 1.97 7.16
N PHE A 134 -24.27 1.84 7.89
CA PHE A 134 -24.44 2.51 9.18
C PHE A 134 -23.32 2.16 10.16
N GLU A 135 -23.03 0.86 10.34
CA GLU A 135 -21.95 0.42 11.23
C GLU A 135 -20.56 0.89 10.76
N TRP A 136 -20.32 0.98 9.45
CA TRP A 136 -19.05 1.52 8.94
C TRP A 136 -18.89 3.01 9.26
N ILE A 137 -19.94 3.82 9.07
CA ILE A 137 -19.92 5.26 9.42
C ILE A 137 -19.71 5.44 10.93
N ARG A 138 -20.41 4.65 11.73
CA ARG A 138 -20.29 4.62 13.19
C ARG A 138 -18.87 4.27 13.65
N LYS A 139 -18.25 3.27 13.02
CA LYS A 139 -16.90 2.82 13.35
C LYS A 139 -15.81 3.79 12.87
N TYR A 140 -16.01 4.45 11.73
CA TYR A 140 -15.00 5.29 11.09
C TYR A 140 -15.47 6.72 10.74
N PRO A 141 -15.97 7.51 11.72
CA PRO A 141 -16.55 8.82 11.44
C PRO A 141 -15.55 9.83 10.87
N PHE A 142 -14.29 9.80 11.33
CA PHE A 142 -13.23 10.64 10.76
C PHE A 142 -12.81 10.21 9.37
N LYS A 143 -12.91 8.92 9.03
CA LYS A 143 -12.62 8.46 7.66
C LYS A 143 -13.66 9.01 6.69
N LEU A 144 -14.93 9.02 7.08
CA LEU A 144 -16.00 9.68 6.32
C LEU A 144 -15.70 11.18 6.14
N MET A 145 -15.33 11.89 7.20
CA MET A 145 -15.09 13.34 7.09
C MET A 145 -13.82 13.70 6.31
N ASP A 146 -12.71 13.01 6.58
CA ASP A 146 -11.38 13.39 6.10
C ASP A 146 -11.08 12.88 4.69
N LYS A 147 -11.67 11.74 4.32
CA LYS A 147 -11.37 11.07 3.06
C LYS A 147 -12.48 11.14 2.03
N ILE A 148 -13.73 11.10 2.47
CA ILE A 148 -14.89 11.29 1.60
C ILE A 148 -15.21 12.79 1.54
N GLY A 149 -15.48 13.38 2.71
CA GLY A 149 -15.52 14.83 2.88
C GLY A 149 -16.37 15.54 1.82
N ASP A 150 -15.80 16.58 1.21
CA ASP A 150 -16.48 17.40 0.21
C ASP A 150 -16.60 16.70 -1.17
N GLU A 151 -15.94 15.56 -1.37
CA GLU A 151 -16.03 14.76 -2.59
C GLU A 151 -17.12 13.66 -2.48
N SER A 152 -18.01 13.73 -1.49
CA SER A 152 -19.10 12.76 -1.25
C SER A 152 -19.90 12.42 -2.51
N ASP A 153 -20.25 13.43 -3.30
CA ASP A 153 -21.06 13.26 -4.51
C ASP A 153 -20.33 12.40 -5.56
N LYS A 154 -19.00 12.51 -5.65
CA LYS A 154 -18.21 11.68 -6.55
C LYS A 154 -18.17 10.24 -6.08
N PHE A 155 -18.00 9.99 -4.78
CA PHE A 155 -18.06 8.64 -4.22
C PHE A 155 -19.41 7.98 -4.53
N ILE A 156 -20.50 8.71 -4.30
CA ILE A 156 -21.86 8.23 -4.59
C ILE A 156 -22.02 7.93 -6.08
N THR A 157 -21.59 8.85 -6.94
CA THR A 157 -21.69 8.67 -8.40
C THR A 157 -20.92 7.44 -8.87
N VAL A 158 -19.71 7.20 -8.33
CA VAL A 158 -18.93 6.00 -8.65
C VAL A 158 -19.65 4.74 -8.17
N ILE A 159 -20.07 4.67 -6.91
CA ILE A 159 -20.71 3.48 -6.35
C ILE A 159 -22.00 3.15 -7.12
N ARG A 160 -22.87 4.15 -7.35
CA ARG A 160 -24.09 4.01 -8.15
C ARG A 160 -23.82 3.47 -9.55
N TRP A 161 -22.77 3.97 -10.21
CA TRP A 161 -22.40 3.46 -11.53
C TRP A 161 -22.04 1.97 -11.50
N PHE A 162 -21.32 1.53 -10.47
CA PHE A 162 -20.99 0.11 -10.26
C PHE A 162 -22.17 -0.75 -9.79
N GLU A 163 -23.23 -0.16 -9.23
CA GLU A 163 -24.49 -0.88 -8.95
C GLU A 163 -25.29 -1.09 -10.25
N GLU A 164 -25.32 -0.09 -11.13
CA GLU A 164 -26.10 -0.10 -12.37
C GLU A 164 -25.47 -0.94 -13.49
N HIS A 165 -24.16 -1.17 -13.42
CA HIS A 165 -23.41 -1.94 -14.39
C HIS A 165 -22.79 -3.15 -13.65
N SER A 166 -22.81 -4.35 -14.23
CA SER A 166 -22.22 -5.54 -13.62
C SER A 166 -21.19 -6.19 -14.56
N ASN A 167 -20.29 -7.02 -14.02
CA ASN A 167 -19.27 -7.77 -14.78
C ASN A 167 -18.29 -6.88 -15.61
N HIS A 168 -17.70 -5.87 -14.97
CA HIS A 168 -16.90 -4.83 -15.62
C HIS A 168 -15.51 -5.27 -16.10
N ASN A 169 -15.41 -6.02 -17.19
CA ASN A 169 -14.11 -6.33 -17.80
C ASN A 169 -13.51 -5.14 -18.58
N MET A 170 -13.36 -4.00 -17.92
CA MET A 170 -12.97 -2.70 -18.45
C MET A 170 -11.84 -2.08 -17.63
N TYR A 171 -10.99 -1.29 -18.27
CA TYR A 171 -10.01 -0.49 -17.54
C TYR A 171 -10.70 0.66 -16.81
N ILE A 172 -10.14 1.13 -15.70
CA ILE A 172 -10.65 2.31 -14.97
C ILE A 172 -10.83 3.52 -15.90
N ARG A 173 -9.98 3.65 -16.93
CA ARG A 173 -10.06 4.73 -17.93
C ARG A 173 -11.25 4.66 -18.88
N GLN A 174 -11.92 3.52 -18.96
CA GLN A 174 -13.10 3.33 -19.79
C GLN A 174 -14.40 3.50 -19.00
N LEU A 175 -14.32 3.74 -17.69
CA LEU A 175 -15.50 3.96 -16.86
C LEU A 175 -16.04 5.36 -17.16
N ASP A 176 -17.11 5.42 -17.95
CA ASP A 176 -17.80 6.66 -18.34
C ASP A 176 -18.69 7.15 -17.18
N ILE A 177 -18.04 7.52 -16.08
CA ILE A 177 -18.70 7.98 -14.86
C ILE A 177 -18.84 9.50 -14.93
N PRO A 178 -20.08 10.05 -14.97
CA PRO A 178 -20.30 11.49 -15.10
C PRO A 178 -19.60 12.27 -13.99
N LYS A 179 -18.91 13.36 -14.36
CA LYS A 179 -18.25 14.31 -13.42
C LYS A 179 -17.14 13.70 -12.55
N VAL A 180 -16.71 12.47 -12.81
CA VAL A 180 -15.63 11.80 -12.10
C VAL A 180 -14.49 11.50 -13.06
N ASP A 181 -13.31 12.04 -12.78
CA ASP A 181 -12.12 11.68 -13.53
C ASP A 181 -11.49 10.38 -12.98
N THR A 182 -10.73 9.71 -13.83
CA THR A 182 -10.11 8.42 -13.48
C THR A 182 -9.09 8.52 -12.34
N LYS A 183 -8.45 9.69 -12.14
CA LYS A 183 -7.50 9.89 -11.04
C LYS A 183 -8.21 9.88 -9.69
N PHE A 184 -9.47 10.30 -9.65
CA PHE A 184 -10.30 10.20 -8.44
C PHE A 184 -10.44 8.74 -7.98
N ILE A 185 -10.79 7.83 -8.89
CA ILE A 185 -10.94 6.40 -8.57
C ILE A 185 -9.60 5.81 -8.15
N GLU A 186 -8.54 6.07 -8.93
CA GLU A 186 -7.18 5.62 -8.64
C GLU A 186 -6.67 6.05 -7.25
N LYS A 187 -6.92 7.31 -6.88
CA LYS A 187 -6.54 7.87 -5.56
C LYS A 187 -7.34 7.26 -4.41
N ASN A 188 -8.61 6.93 -4.65
CA ASN A 188 -9.56 6.53 -3.62
C ASN A 188 -9.87 5.03 -3.56
N LYS A 189 -9.14 4.18 -4.31
CA LYS A 189 -9.31 2.71 -4.37
C LYS A 189 -9.52 2.04 -3.02
N SER A 190 -8.75 2.43 -2.00
CA SER A 190 -8.87 1.82 -0.67
C SER A 190 -10.24 2.04 -0.03
N ILE A 191 -10.82 3.24 -0.18
CA ILE A 191 -12.09 3.59 0.46
C ILE A 191 -13.25 3.15 -0.39
N LEU A 192 -13.13 3.34 -1.72
CA LEU A 192 -14.06 2.77 -2.66
C LEU A 192 -14.17 1.26 -2.48
N GLY A 193 -13.06 0.55 -2.26
CA GLY A 193 -13.09 -0.90 -2.05
C GLY A 193 -13.85 -1.30 -0.79
N GLU A 194 -13.64 -0.58 0.33
CA GLU A 194 -14.41 -0.83 1.55
C GLU A 194 -15.90 -0.55 1.38
N LEU A 195 -16.25 0.54 0.69
CA LEU A 195 -17.65 0.89 0.43
C LEU A 195 -18.30 -0.08 -0.55
N PHE A 196 -17.56 -0.53 -1.56
CA PHE A 196 -18.02 -1.53 -2.52
C PHE A 196 -18.30 -2.87 -1.81
N ASP A 197 -17.41 -3.30 -0.90
CA ASP A 197 -17.62 -4.50 -0.06
C ASP A 197 -18.89 -4.44 0.81
N ILE A 198 -19.38 -3.24 1.09
CA ILE A 198 -20.56 -3.00 1.92
C ILE A 198 -21.83 -2.86 1.08
N ILE A 199 -21.71 -2.22 -0.09
CA ILE A 199 -22.84 -1.72 -0.87
C ILE A 199 -23.13 -2.58 -2.09
N LEU A 200 -22.10 -3.05 -2.81
CA LEU A 200 -22.32 -3.79 -4.04
C LEU A 200 -22.86 -5.21 -3.73
N PRO A 201 -23.68 -5.78 -4.61
CA PRO A 201 -24.10 -7.18 -4.53
C PRO A 201 -22.89 -8.14 -4.50
N GLU A 202 -23.01 -9.28 -3.82
CA GLU A 202 -21.91 -10.23 -3.67
C GLU A 202 -21.42 -10.79 -5.02
N GLU A 203 -22.30 -10.91 -6.01
CA GLU A 203 -21.95 -11.32 -7.38
C GLU A 203 -21.02 -10.34 -8.12
N ASN A 204 -20.94 -9.08 -7.67
CA ASN A 204 -20.07 -8.07 -8.24
C ASN A 204 -18.71 -7.98 -7.53
N ILE A 205 -18.44 -8.91 -6.59
CA ILE A 205 -17.23 -8.90 -5.75
C ILE A 205 -16.57 -10.28 -5.72
N ASP A 206 -15.32 -10.36 -6.16
CA ASP A 206 -14.48 -11.54 -5.95
C ASP A 206 -13.77 -11.43 -4.57
N ILE A 207 -14.38 -12.03 -3.54
CA ILE A 207 -13.90 -11.91 -2.16
C ILE A 207 -12.49 -12.47 -1.94
N ASP A 208 -12.05 -13.41 -2.78
CA ASP A 208 -10.74 -14.05 -2.68
C ASP A 208 -9.60 -13.17 -3.23
N LYS A 209 -9.94 -12.10 -3.96
CA LYS A 209 -8.97 -11.17 -4.52
C LYS A 209 -8.72 -9.99 -3.58
N LYS A 210 -7.43 -9.63 -3.49
CA LYS A 210 -6.96 -8.49 -2.67
C LYS A 210 -6.78 -7.20 -3.46
N ASN A 211 -6.39 -7.29 -4.74
CA ASN A 211 -6.20 -6.09 -5.56
C ASN A 211 -7.56 -5.54 -5.96
N PHE A 212 -7.69 -4.21 -5.93
CA PHE A 212 -8.94 -3.52 -6.25
C PHE A 212 -9.51 -3.94 -7.61
N GLU A 213 -8.66 -3.99 -8.64
CA GLU A 213 -9.11 -4.35 -9.98
C GLU A 213 -9.62 -5.78 -10.06
N ASP A 214 -8.86 -6.75 -9.53
CA ASP A 214 -9.25 -8.16 -9.54
C ASP A 214 -10.54 -8.38 -8.73
N ARG A 215 -10.66 -7.70 -7.59
CA ARG A 215 -11.79 -7.83 -6.66
C ARG A 215 -13.10 -7.32 -7.25
N PHE A 216 -13.06 -6.27 -8.06
CA PHE A 216 -14.24 -5.66 -8.67
C PHE A 216 -14.29 -5.87 -10.19
N TYR A 217 -13.68 -6.97 -10.65
CA TYR A 217 -13.68 -7.47 -12.04
C TYR A 217 -13.12 -6.51 -13.11
N LEU A 218 -12.38 -5.46 -12.73
CA LEU A 218 -11.77 -4.50 -13.65
C LEU A 218 -10.51 -5.04 -14.34
N LYS A 219 -10.25 -4.55 -15.55
CA LYS A 219 -9.00 -4.85 -16.27
C LYS A 219 -7.81 -4.14 -15.64
N LYS A 220 -6.75 -4.92 -15.43
CA LYS A 220 -5.40 -4.42 -15.13
C LYS A 220 -4.61 -4.25 -16.42
N LYS A 221 -3.64 -3.34 -16.40
CA LYS A 221 -2.63 -3.26 -17.46
C LYS A 221 -2.00 -4.65 -17.64
N PRO A 222 -2.02 -5.24 -18.85
CA PRO A 222 -1.42 -6.54 -19.07
C PRO A 222 0.08 -6.47 -18.81
N ASN A 223 0.65 -7.59 -18.36
CA ASN A 223 2.10 -7.73 -18.35
C ASN A 223 2.58 -7.67 -19.80
N MET A 224 3.61 -6.87 -20.05
CA MET A 224 4.19 -6.70 -21.38
C MET A 224 5.50 -7.45 -21.44
N VAL A 225 5.79 -8.07 -22.59
CA VAL A 225 7.07 -8.69 -22.91
C VAL A 225 7.70 -7.88 -24.04
N ARG A 226 8.91 -7.38 -23.82
CA ARG A 226 9.71 -6.74 -24.87
C ARG A 226 10.75 -7.72 -25.37
N PHE A 227 10.80 -7.93 -26.67
CA PHE A 227 11.72 -8.85 -27.32
C PHE A 227 12.18 -8.30 -28.65
N ARG A 228 13.31 -8.82 -29.13
CA ARG A 228 13.85 -8.47 -30.44
C ARG A 228 14.18 -9.71 -31.24
N LEU A 229 13.64 -9.78 -32.45
CA LEU A 229 14.02 -10.80 -33.45
C LEU A 229 15.45 -10.51 -33.93
N LEU A 230 16.28 -11.55 -33.91
CA LEU A 230 17.71 -11.46 -34.26
C LEU A 230 18.00 -11.96 -35.67
N ASP A 231 17.05 -12.62 -36.31
CA ASP A 231 17.20 -13.06 -37.70
C ASP A 231 16.80 -11.93 -38.65
N SER A 232 17.78 -11.33 -39.30
CA SER A 232 17.56 -10.26 -40.27
C SER A 232 17.03 -10.74 -41.62
N ASN A 233 17.04 -12.05 -41.89
CA ASN A 233 16.61 -12.63 -43.15
C ASN A 233 15.14 -13.07 -43.14
N ASP A 234 14.48 -13.05 -41.98
CA ASP A 234 13.07 -13.39 -41.87
C ASP A 234 12.19 -12.22 -42.35
N SER A 235 11.77 -12.30 -43.62
CA SER A 235 10.94 -11.28 -44.26
C SER A 235 9.50 -11.22 -43.73
N ASN A 236 9.09 -12.18 -42.88
CA ASN A 236 7.74 -12.21 -42.31
C ASN A 236 7.51 -11.09 -41.29
N TYR A 237 8.57 -10.52 -40.71
CA TYR A 237 8.47 -9.51 -39.66
C TYR A 237 8.99 -8.15 -40.12
N LYS A 238 8.13 -7.13 -40.06
CA LYS A 238 8.48 -5.75 -40.44
C LYS A 238 9.26 -4.99 -39.36
N PHE A 239 9.11 -5.39 -38.10
CA PHE A 239 9.77 -4.78 -36.95
C PHE A 239 10.58 -5.85 -36.22
N SER A 240 11.80 -5.51 -35.82
CA SER A 240 12.65 -6.43 -35.06
C SER A 240 12.44 -6.27 -33.55
N ASP A 241 12.38 -5.05 -33.00
CA ASP A 241 12.15 -4.76 -31.57
C ASP A 241 10.66 -4.48 -31.32
N MET A 242 10.02 -5.31 -30.50
CA MET A 242 8.59 -5.30 -30.25
C MET A 242 8.30 -5.44 -28.76
N SER A 243 7.22 -4.80 -28.30
CA SER A 243 6.65 -5.05 -26.98
C SER A 243 5.18 -5.40 -27.11
N VAL A 244 4.81 -6.59 -26.65
CA VAL A 244 3.46 -7.16 -26.79
C VAL A 244 2.93 -7.65 -25.44
N PRO A 245 1.61 -7.77 -25.27
CA PRO A 245 1.04 -8.41 -24.08
C PRO A 245 1.56 -9.84 -23.91
N LEU A 246 1.80 -10.24 -22.66
CA LEU A 246 2.30 -11.57 -22.30
C LEU A 246 1.41 -12.69 -22.85
N GLU A 247 0.09 -12.51 -22.81
CA GLU A 247 -0.87 -13.48 -23.31
C GLU A 247 -0.72 -13.69 -24.83
N GLU A 248 -0.54 -12.61 -25.60
CA GLU A 248 -0.27 -12.70 -27.03
C GLU A 248 1.08 -13.40 -27.29
N PHE A 249 2.12 -13.03 -26.53
CA PHE A 249 3.43 -13.67 -26.62
C PHE A 249 3.40 -15.17 -26.28
N ALA A 250 2.62 -15.55 -25.26
CA ALA A 250 2.46 -16.95 -24.84
C ALA A 250 1.73 -17.80 -25.88
N ASN A 251 0.80 -17.20 -26.64
CA ASN A 251 0.02 -17.86 -27.68
C ASN A 251 0.63 -17.74 -29.09
N TRP A 252 1.77 -17.07 -29.24
CA TRP A 252 2.41 -16.84 -30.52
C TRP A 252 3.03 -18.13 -31.09
N ASN A 253 2.47 -18.62 -32.20
CA ASN A 253 3.03 -19.74 -32.95
C ASN A 253 4.23 -19.28 -33.80
N ASN A 254 5.41 -19.86 -33.56
CA ASN A 254 6.67 -19.40 -34.15
C ASN A 254 7.70 -20.53 -34.36
N ASP A 255 8.56 -20.32 -35.35
CA ASP A 255 9.64 -21.25 -35.74
C ASP A 255 11.00 -20.92 -35.09
N ILE A 256 11.00 -20.06 -34.05
CA ILE A 256 12.23 -19.69 -33.33
C ILE A 256 12.86 -20.94 -32.72
N SER A 257 14.16 -21.13 -32.88
CA SER A 257 14.91 -22.26 -32.30
C SER A 257 15.60 -21.87 -30.99
N THR A 258 16.09 -20.62 -30.92
CA THR A 258 16.93 -20.15 -29.80
C THR A 258 16.42 -18.84 -29.21
N VAL A 259 16.39 -18.77 -27.89
CA VAL A 259 15.93 -17.61 -27.12
C VAL A 259 17.02 -17.17 -26.16
N PHE A 260 17.33 -15.89 -26.17
CA PHE A 260 18.27 -15.26 -25.25
C PHE A 260 17.53 -14.37 -24.25
N PHE A 261 17.98 -14.34 -23.01
CA PHE A 261 17.49 -13.44 -21.97
C PHE A 261 18.61 -12.50 -21.54
N THR A 262 18.29 -11.21 -21.42
CA THR A 262 19.21 -10.17 -20.94
C THR A 262 18.49 -9.15 -20.09
N GLU A 263 19.15 -8.64 -19.05
CA GLU A 263 18.59 -7.62 -18.16
C GLU A 263 19.01 -6.21 -18.54
N ASN A 264 20.18 -6.05 -19.18
CA ASN A 264 20.68 -4.76 -19.63
C ASN A 264 20.05 -4.34 -20.97
N GLU A 265 19.52 -3.12 -21.03
CA GLU A 265 18.81 -2.59 -22.21
C GLU A 265 19.74 -2.34 -23.39
N ILE A 266 20.95 -1.85 -23.14
CA ILE A 266 21.92 -1.61 -24.21
C ILE A 266 22.39 -2.94 -24.79
N ASN A 267 22.65 -3.95 -23.96
CA ASN A 267 22.97 -5.30 -24.43
C ASN A 267 21.83 -5.91 -25.25
N PHE A 268 20.57 -5.67 -24.88
CA PHE A 268 19.40 -6.06 -25.67
C PHE A 268 19.41 -5.39 -27.06
N LEU A 269 19.68 -4.08 -27.12
CA LEU A 269 19.70 -3.30 -28.36
C LEU A 269 20.95 -3.55 -29.22
N SER A 270 22.06 -3.96 -28.64
CA SER A 270 23.29 -4.26 -29.36
C SER A 270 23.48 -5.75 -29.64
N PHE A 271 22.58 -6.62 -29.16
CA PHE A 271 22.73 -8.08 -29.29
C PHE A 271 22.99 -8.49 -30.76
N PRO A 272 23.99 -9.35 -31.05
CA PRO A 272 24.27 -9.76 -32.42
C PRO A 272 23.11 -10.48 -33.11
N ASN A 273 23.05 -10.36 -34.44
CA ASN A 273 22.10 -11.12 -35.26
C ASN A 273 22.45 -12.62 -35.22
N ILE A 274 21.43 -13.46 -35.03
CA ILE A 274 21.54 -14.91 -35.01
C ILE A 274 20.28 -15.48 -35.67
N LYS A 275 20.48 -16.49 -36.52
CA LYS A 275 19.40 -17.10 -37.31
C LYS A 275 18.33 -17.75 -36.42
N ASN A 276 17.07 -17.67 -36.82
CA ASN A 276 15.91 -18.25 -36.12
C ASN A 276 15.89 -17.99 -34.61
N SER A 277 16.31 -16.79 -34.19
CA SER A 277 16.54 -16.47 -32.77
C SER A 277 15.88 -15.16 -32.36
N LEU A 278 15.62 -15.04 -31.06
CA LEU A 278 15.20 -13.78 -30.45
C LEU A 278 15.88 -13.54 -29.11
N VAL A 279 15.94 -12.28 -28.68
CA VAL A 279 16.36 -11.88 -27.35
C VAL A 279 15.19 -11.23 -26.61
N ILE A 280 15.00 -11.53 -25.33
CA ILE A 280 13.94 -10.96 -24.47
C ILE A 280 14.60 -10.07 -23.42
N PHE A 281 14.05 -8.87 -23.25
CA PHE A 281 14.52 -7.86 -22.31
C PHE A 281 13.82 -7.97 -20.95
N GLY A 282 14.56 -7.67 -19.88
CA GLY A 282 13.98 -7.29 -18.59
C GLY A 282 13.53 -8.47 -17.73
N VAL A 283 14.15 -9.63 -17.89
CA VAL A 283 13.79 -10.90 -17.22
C VAL A 283 14.43 -11.02 -15.84
N GLY A 284 14.57 -9.90 -15.11
CA GLY A 284 15.10 -9.91 -13.74
C GLY A 284 14.17 -10.65 -12.77
N TYR A 285 13.94 -10.11 -11.57
CA TYR A 285 13.04 -10.74 -10.60
C TYR A 285 11.58 -10.94 -11.07
N LYS A 286 11.19 -10.34 -12.20
CA LYS A 286 9.89 -10.55 -12.85
C LYS A 286 9.86 -11.75 -13.81
N ALA A 287 10.93 -12.52 -13.94
CA ALA A 287 11.03 -13.68 -14.84
C ALA A 287 9.87 -14.68 -14.70
N ASN A 288 9.29 -14.80 -13.50
CA ASN A 288 8.19 -15.72 -13.22
C ASN A 288 6.96 -15.51 -14.13
N ILE A 289 6.77 -14.32 -14.72
CA ILE A 289 5.68 -14.09 -15.69
C ILE A 289 5.82 -14.99 -16.92
N LEU A 290 7.05 -15.39 -17.28
CA LEU A 290 7.32 -16.22 -18.45
C LEU A 290 6.95 -17.70 -18.24
N LYS A 291 6.56 -18.10 -17.02
CA LYS A 291 6.02 -19.45 -16.75
C LYS A 291 4.78 -19.76 -17.60
N GLU A 292 4.06 -18.74 -18.04
CA GLU A 292 2.88 -18.83 -18.92
C GLU A 292 3.27 -19.13 -20.38
N VAL A 293 4.50 -18.81 -20.79
CA VAL A 293 4.98 -18.94 -22.18
C VAL A 293 5.49 -20.36 -22.44
N LYS A 294 4.55 -21.29 -22.67
CA LYS A 294 4.86 -22.73 -22.77
C LYS A 294 5.74 -23.13 -23.95
N TRP A 295 5.72 -22.37 -25.04
CA TRP A 295 6.51 -22.71 -26.22
C TRP A 295 8.03 -22.62 -25.97
N LEU A 296 8.48 -21.86 -24.95
CA LEU A 296 9.90 -21.77 -24.55
C LEU A 296 10.48 -23.11 -24.10
N ASN A 297 9.67 -24.02 -23.57
CA ASN A 297 10.14 -25.30 -23.03
C ASN A 297 10.77 -26.22 -24.08
N ASN A 298 10.42 -26.01 -25.36
CA ASN A 298 10.90 -26.80 -26.48
C ASN A 298 12.00 -26.08 -27.29
N LYS A 299 12.52 -24.96 -26.77
CA LYS A 299 13.55 -24.15 -27.43
C LYS A 299 14.88 -24.25 -26.69
N ILE A 300 15.96 -23.84 -27.35
CA ILE A 300 17.24 -23.62 -26.69
C ILE A 300 17.20 -22.25 -26.03
N VAL A 301 17.46 -22.20 -24.73
CA VAL A 301 17.30 -20.96 -23.96
C VAL A 301 18.60 -20.61 -23.25
N TYR A 302 19.06 -19.38 -23.44
CA TYR A 302 20.23 -18.82 -22.79
C TYR A 302 19.83 -17.65 -21.88
N TYR A 303 20.41 -17.57 -20.70
CA TYR A 303 20.29 -16.43 -19.79
C TYR A 303 21.65 -15.78 -19.61
N TRP A 304 21.71 -14.47 -19.84
CA TRP A 304 22.88 -13.63 -19.63
C TRP A 304 22.54 -12.54 -18.62
N GLY A 305 23.02 -12.73 -17.39
CA GLY A 305 22.93 -11.75 -16.32
C GLY A 305 24.31 -11.38 -15.78
N ASP A 306 24.31 -10.63 -14.69
CA ASP A 306 25.52 -10.28 -13.95
C ASP A 306 26.14 -11.51 -13.28
N ILE A 307 27.47 -11.52 -13.15
CA ILE A 307 28.16 -12.52 -12.34
C ILE A 307 28.23 -12.02 -10.90
N ASP A 308 27.14 -12.24 -10.18
CA ASP A 308 26.97 -11.99 -8.74
C ASP A 308 25.95 -12.98 -8.14
N THR A 309 25.70 -12.88 -6.83
CA THR A 309 24.79 -13.81 -6.17
C THR A 309 23.32 -13.63 -6.60
N HIS A 310 22.92 -12.43 -7.01
CA HIS A 310 21.58 -12.13 -7.49
C HIS A 310 21.32 -12.66 -8.91
N GLY A 311 22.25 -12.51 -9.84
CA GLY A 311 22.16 -13.01 -11.21
C GLY A 311 22.01 -14.54 -11.26
N PHE A 312 22.78 -15.27 -10.45
CA PHE A 312 22.60 -16.72 -10.33
C PHE A 312 21.28 -17.11 -9.66
N ASN A 313 20.78 -16.31 -8.71
CA ASN A 313 19.46 -16.55 -8.14
C ASN A 313 18.35 -16.36 -9.19
N ILE A 314 18.47 -15.39 -10.09
CA ILE A 314 17.53 -15.20 -11.21
C ILE A 314 17.59 -16.37 -12.18
N LEU A 315 18.80 -16.82 -12.58
CA LEU A 315 18.97 -18.03 -13.38
C LEU A 315 18.28 -19.26 -12.74
N SER A 316 18.46 -19.45 -11.43
CA SER A 316 17.81 -20.52 -10.67
C SER A 316 16.27 -20.42 -10.70
N MET A 317 15.71 -19.22 -10.56
CA MET A 317 14.27 -18.99 -10.66
C MET A 317 13.76 -19.34 -12.07
N VAL A 318 14.47 -18.91 -13.12
CA VAL A 318 14.13 -19.23 -14.51
C VAL A 318 14.15 -20.75 -14.75
N ARG A 319 15.17 -21.45 -14.24
CA ARG A 319 15.25 -22.92 -14.32
C ARG A 319 14.15 -23.64 -13.54
N GLY A 320 13.49 -22.97 -12.59
CA GLY A 320 12.31 -23.51 -11.93
C GLY A 320 11.13 -23.75 -12.87
N PHE A 321 11.04 -23.05 -14.01
CA PHE A 321 9.96 -23.23 -14.99
C PHE A 321 10.44 -23.51 -16.42
N ILE A 322 11.70 -23.22 -16.76
CA ILE A 322 12.37 -23.66 -18.01
C ILE A 322 13.67 -24.40 -17.60
N PRO A 323 13.61 -25.71 -17.26
CA PRO A 323 14.75 -26.43 -16.67
C PRO A 323 16.02 -26.46 -17.52
N ASN A 324 15.87 -26.35 -18.85
CA ASN A 324 16.97 -26.48 -19.81
C ASN A 324 17.71 -25.17 -20.10
N VAL A 325 17.43 -24.07 -19.37
CA VAL A 325 18.14 -22.79 -19.57
C VAL A 325 19.62 -22.93 -19.25
N LYS A 326 20.46 -22.42 -20.16
CA LYS A 326 21.91 -22.36 -20.00
C LYS A 326 22.34 -20.94 -19.64
N SER A 327 23.33 -20.81 -18.78
CA SER A 327 23.99 -19.52 -18.58
C SER A 327 24.84 -19.17 -19.81
N LEU A 328 24.86 -17.89 -20.19
CA LEU A 328 25.71 -17.34 -21.24
C LEU A 328 26.68 -16.36 -20.60
N LEU A 329 27.98 -16.58 -20.79
CA LEU A 329 29.07 -15.73 -20.27
C LEU A 329 29.11 -15.56 -18.73
N MET A 330 28.42 -16.41 -17.97
CA MET A 330 28.43 -16.38 -16.49
C MET A 330 29.31 -17.50 -15.92
N THR A 331 30.58 -17.52 -16.30
CA THR A 331 31.56 -18.52 -15.81
C THR A 331 32.65 -17.86 -14.98
N GLU A 332 33.33 -18.65 -14.14
CA GLU A 332 34.47 -18.18 -13.36
C GLU A 332 35.60 -17.67 -14.27
N ASP A 333 35.83 -18.33 -15.42
CA ASP A 333 36.82 -17.87 -16.41
C ASP A 333 36.52 -16.47 -16.94
N ILE A 334 35.24 -16.18 -17.23
CA ILE A 334 34.81 -14.83 -17.63
C ILE A 334 35.02 -13.87 -16.47
N LEU A 335 34.56 -14.22 -15.26
CA LEU A 335 34.72 -13.38 -14.07
C LEU A 335 36.18 -12.97 -13.87
N MET A 336 37.09 -13.94 -13.90
CA MET A 336 38.52 -13.74 -13.65
C MET A 336 39.21 -12.96 -14.78
N SER A 337 38.78 -13.15 -16.05
CA SER A 337 39.31 -12.40 -17.19
C SER A 337 39.03 -10.89 -17.09
N TYR A 338 37.96 -10.50 -16.39
CA TYR A 338 37.53 -9.11 -16.22
C TYR A 338 37.77 -8.58 -14.80
N LYS A 339 38.75 -9.12 -14.07
CA LYS A 339 39.08 -8.70 -12.70
C LYS A 339 39.30 -7.19 -12.52
N HIS A 340 39.85 -6.53 -13.54
CA HIS A 340 40.09 -5.09 -13.56
C HIS A 340 38.81 -4.23 -13.64
N LEU A 341 37.65 -4.85 -13.92
CA LEU A 341 36.34 -4.19 -14.03
C LEU A 341 35.37 -4.60 -12.92
N TRP A 342 35.80 -5.39 -11.93
CA TRP A 342 34.91 -5.79 -10.83
C TRP A 342 34.38 -4.59 -10.05
N VAL A 343 33.14 -4.73 -9.61
CA VAL A 343 32.46 -3.85 -8.65
C VAL A 343 32.04 -4.61 -7.41
N ARG A 344 31.39 -3.89 -6.50
CA ARG A 344 30.83 -4.44 -5.28
C ARG A 344 29.34 -4.65 -5.43
N GLU A 345 28.89 -5.83 -5.02
CA GLU A 345 27.49 -6.13 -4.75
C GLU A 345 27.08 -5.45 -3.42
N ASP A 346 26.07 -4.58 -3.45
CA ASP A 346 25.63 -3.84 -2.26
C ASP A 346 25.12 -4.78 -1.17
N LYS A 347 24.36 -5.79 -1.56
CA LYS A 347 23.79 -6.79 -0.66
C LYS A 347 23.80 -8.14 -1.36
N LYS A 348 24.52 -9.09 -0.78
CA LYS A 348 24.58 -10.47 -1.28
C LYS A 348 23.30 -11.23 -0.98
N TYR A 349 22.89 -12.09 -1.90
CA TYR A 349 21.95 -13.16 -1.69
C TYR A 349 22.64 -14.34 -1.00
N MET A 350 22.43 -14.47 0.31
CA MET A 350 23.12 -15.47 1.15
C MET A 350 22.40 -16.82 1.27
N SER A 351 21.17 -16.93 0.77
CA SER A 351 20.42 -18.19 0.84
C SER A 351 20.96 -19.21 -0.17
N PHE A 352 20.75 -20.50 0.11
CA PHE A 352 21.07 -21.57 -0.83
C PHE A 352 20.29 -21.41 -2.15
N ILE A 353 21.01 -21.38 -3.28
CA ILE A 353 20.44 -21.25 -4.62
C ILE A 353 20.30 -22.65 -5.24
N LYS A 354 19.08 -23.02 -5.62
CA LYS A 354 18.76 -24.33 -6.21
C LYS A 354 19.00 -24.32 -7.72
N ASN A 355 18.91 -25.48 -8.37
CA ASN A 355 18.88 -25.61 -9.83
C ASN A 355 20.10 -25.02 -10.57
N LEU A 356 21.24 -24.87 -9.90
CA LEU A 356 22.50 -24.50 -10.52
C LEU A 356 23.26 -25.74 -10.98
N THR A 357 24.10 -25.60 -12.01
CA THR A 357 25.10 -26.65 -12.29
C THR A 357 26.15 -26.66 -11.18
N LYS A 358 27.00 -27.70 -11.15
CA LYS A 358 28.06 -27.78 -10.16
C LYS A 358 29.00 -26.58 -10.25
N GLU A 359 29.40 -26.21 -11.46
CA GLU A 359 30.33 -25.11 -11.73
C GLU A 359 29.75 -23.77 -11.30
N GLU A 360 28.47 -23.54 -11.58
CA GLU A 360 27.77 -22.31 -11.17
C GLU A 360 27.57 -22.27 -9.65
N SER A 361 27.23 -23.39 -9.02
CA SER A 361 27.11 -23.48 -7.56
C SER A 361 28.44 -23.23 -6.87
N ASP A 362 29.53 -23.80 -7.37
CA ASP A 362 30.87 -23.61 -6.82
C ASP A 362 31.28 -22.12 -6.92
N LEU A 363 30.97 -21.45 -8.03
CA LEU A 363 31.20 -20.02 -8.19
C LEU A 363 30.34 -19.17 -7.24
N VAL A 364 29.05 -19.49 -7.09
CA VAL A 364 28.17 -18.78 -6.14
C VAL A 364 28.69 -18.89 -4.71
N ILE A 365 29.15 -20.07 -4.30
CA ILE A 365 29.70 -20.27 -2.95
C ILE A 365 30.93 -19.37 -2.73
N LYS A 366 31.84 -19.29 -3.72
CA LYS A 366 33.00 -18.39 -3.67
C LYS A 366 32.60 -16.92 -3.55
N LEU A 367 31.55 -16.50 -4.27
CA LEU A 367 31.01 -15.13 -4.20
C LEU A 367 30.35 -14.84 -2.84
N GLN A 368 29.57 -15.79 -2.31
CA GLN A 368 28.91 -15.65 -1.00
C GLN A 368 29.93 -15.55 0.15
N ASN A 369 31.02 -16.31 0.08
CA ASN A 369 32.08 -16.37 1.09
C ASN A 369 33.17 -15.30 0.94
N ASP A 370 33.12 -14.46 -0.09
CA ASP A 370 34.16 -13.47 -0.44
C ASP A 370 35.53 -14.09 -0.76
N ASP A 371 35.59 -15.34 -1.21
CA ASP A 371 36.83 -16.06 -1.53
C ASP A 371 37.62 -15.40 -2.68
N LEU A 372 36.92 -14.70 -3.57
CA LEU A 372 37.50 -13.98 -4.71
C LEU A 372 37.76 -12.50 -4.39
N GLY A 373 37.27 -12.00 -3.25
CA GLY A 373 37.29 -10.60 -2.85
C GLY A 373 35.96 -10.18 -2.20
N ILE A 374 35.97 -9.05 -1.51
CA ILE A 374 34.80 -8.55 -0.76
C ILE A 374 33.69 -8.11 -1.73
N ASN A 375 32.55 -8.79 -1.65
CA ASN A 375 31.32 -8.54 -2.41
C ASN A 375 31.57 -8.45 -3.93
N VAL A 376 32.39 -9.33 -4.50
CA VAL A 376 32.71 -9.26 -5.94
C VAL A 376 31.46 -9.37 -6.80
N ARG A 377 31.32 -8.46 -7.77
CA ARG A 377 30.31 -8.48 -8.84
C ARG A 377 30.96 -8.09 -10.16
N LEU A 378 30.59 -8.78 -11.23
CA LEU A 378 30.86 -8.33 -12.59
C LEU A 378 29.53 -8.05 -13.30
N GLU A 379 29.25 -6.78 -13.54
CA GLU A 379 28.09 -6.35 -14.32
C GLU A 379 28.22 -6.81 -15.77
N GLN A 380 27.12 -7.29 -16.33
CA GLN A 380 26.99 -7.83 -17.67
C GLN A 380 27.53 -6.86 -18.73
N GLU A 381 27.29 -5.56 -18.58
CA GLU A 381 27.73 -4.50 -19.50
C GLU A 381 29.24 -4.27 -19.53
N ARG A 382 29.98 -4.82 -18.55
CA ARG A 382 31.44 -4.70 -18.48
C ARG A 382 32.16 -5.81 -19.24
N VAL A 383 31.43 -6.86 -19.62
CA VAL A 383 31.97 -7.90 -20.50
C VAL A 383 32.09 -7.31 -21.90
N GLY A 384 33.30 -7.30 -22.45
CA GLY A 384 33.56 -6.72 -23.77
C GLY A 384 32.71 -7.36 -24.86
N PHE A 385 32.09 -6.54 -25.70
CA PHE A 385 31.14 -6.97 -26.73
C PHE A 385 31.69 -8.04 -27.71
N HIS A 386 32.99 -8.03 -27.97
CA HIS A 386 33.66 -9.07 -28.77
C HIS A 386 33.45 -10.48 -28.20
N LYS A 387 33.46 -10.67 -26.87
CA LYS A 387 33.21 -11.97 -26.22
C LYS A 387 31.79 -12.46 -26.45
N VAL A 388 30.83 -11.54 -26.49
CA VAL A 388 29.43 -11.83 -26.81
C VAL A 388 29.35 -12.33 -28.25
N SER A 389 29.92 -11.57 -29.19
CA SER A 389 29.94 -11.95 -30.60
C SER A 389 30.62 -13.30 -30.85
N ASP A 390 31.76 -13.55 -30.21
CA ASP A 390 32.51 -14.80 -30.36
C ASP A 390 31.75 -16.00 -29.78
N SER A 391 31.13 -15.82 -28.61
CA SER A 391 30.33 -16.88 -27.98
C SER A 391 29.12 -17.23 -28.82
N LEU A 392 28.47 -16.24 -29.44
CA LEU A 392 27.29 -16.46 -30.28
C LEU A 392 27.64 -17.08 -31.64
N LYS A 393 28.79 -16.75 -32.24
CA LYS A 393 29.28 -17.42 -33.47
C LYS A 393 29.46 -18.92 -33.27
N ILE A 394 29.98 -19.34 -32.11
CA ILE A 394 30.14 -20.76 -31.78
C ILE A 394 28.78 -21.46 -31.71
N LEU A 395 27.74 -20.74 -31.27
CA LEU A 395 26.39 -21.27 -31.23
C LEU A 395 25.79 -21.37 -32.63
N ASP A 396 25.94 -20.35 -33.47
CA ASP A 396 25.41 -20.31 -34.84
C ASP A 396 25.95 -21.47 -35.71
N VAL A 397 27.26 -21.77 -35.60
CA VAL A 397 27.93 -22.86 -36.35
C VAL A 397 27.49 -24.26 -35.90
N ARG A 398 26.90 -24.42 -34.71
CA ARG A 398 26.39 -25.73 -34.24
C ARG A 398 24.99 -26.06 -34.77
N TYR A 399 24.36 -25.14 -35.48
CA TYR A 399 23.00 -25.28 -36.02
C TYR A 399 22.93 -25.18 -37.56
N GLU A 400 24.08 -25.08 -38.24
CA GLU A 400 24.28 -25.50 -39.64
C GLU A 400 24.64 -26.98 -39.71
#